data_AF-M0CS95-F1
#
_entry.id   AF-M0CS95-F1
#
_cell.length_a   1.000
_cell.length_b   1.000
_cell.length_c   1.000
_cell.angle_alpha   90.00
_cell.angle_beta   90.00
_cell.angle_gamma   90.00
#
_symmetry.space_group_name_H-M   'P 1'
#
loop_
_entity.id
_entity.type
_entity.pdbx_description
1 polymer ?
#
loop_
_entity_poly.entity_id
_entity_poly.type
_entity_poly.pdbx_seq_one_letter_code
_entity_poly.pdbx_strand_id
1 'polypeptide(L)' 'MRGKLAVTVGVLVALAGVASVATTGGELSEAVMWGVAALVPAGIVALGALPSGYSRD' A
#
# COMPACT_ATOMS: atom_id res chain seq x y z
N MET A 1 10.07 -8.71 -8.95
CA MET A 1 10.62 -7.74 -7.96
C MET A 1 9.69 -6.56 -7.71
N ARG A 2 9.12 -5.94 -8.76
CA ARG A 2 8.23 -4.76 -8.65
C ARG A 2 7.02 -4.96 -7.70
N GLY A 3 6.31 -6.09 -7.76
CA GLY A 3 5.19 -6.37 -6.87
C GLY A 3 5.57 -6.49 -5.39
N LYS A 4 6.70 -7.16 -5.08
CA LYS A 4 7.20 -7.26 -3.69
C LYS A 4 7.59 -5.88 -3.16
N LEU A 5 8.30 -5.08 -3.97
CA LEU A 5 8.68 -3.71 -3.62
C LEU A 5 7.44 -2.83 -3.35
N ALA A 6 6.44 -2.89 -4.21
CA ALA A 6 5.21 -2.11 -4.08
C ALA A 6 4.46 -2.42 -2.78
N VAL A 7 4.33 -3.71 -2.42
CA VAL A 7 3.71 -4.13 -1.16
C VAL A 7 4.53 -3.65 0.03
N THR A 8 5.85 -3.82 0.02
CA THR A 8 6.72 -3.35 1.12
C THR A 8 6.61 -1.84 1.30
N VAL A 9 6.66 -1.05 0.22
CA VAL A 9 6.51 0.40 0.28
C VAL A 9 5.12 0.78 0.80
N GLY A 10 4.05 0.15 0.32
CA GLY A 10 2.69 0.39 0.80
C GLY A 10 2.52 0.14 2.30
N VAL A 11 3.09 -0.95 2.81
CA VAL A 11 3.07 -1.25 4.25
C VAL A 11 3.85 -0.21 5.05
N LEU A 12 5.04 0.21 4.59
CA LEU A 12 5.83 1.21 5.28
C LEU A 12 5.13 2.58 5.33
N VAL A 13 4.50 3.00 4.23
CA VAL A 13 3.75 4.27 4.18
C VAL A 13 2.52 4.21 5.08
N ALA A 14 1.78 3.09 5.08
CA ALA A 14 0.64 2.90 5.99
C ALA A 14 1.07 3.03 7.45
N LEU A 15 2.17 2.36 7.84
CA LEU A 15 2.70 2.42 9.20
C LEU A 15 3.19 3.83 9.57
N ALA A 16 3.88 4.51 8.65
CA ALA A 16 4.33 5.88 8.88
C ALA A 16 3.16 6.86 9.07
N GLY A 17 2.09 6.71 8.28
CA GLY A 17 0.87 7.49 8.43
C GLY A 17 0.18 7.26 9.77
N VAL A 18 0.01 6.00 10.17
CA VAL A 18 -0.56 5.64 11.49
C VAL A 18 0.30 6.17 12.64
N ALA A 19 1.63 6.03 12.55
CA ALA A 19 2.56 6.56 13.53
C ALA A 19 2.46 8.09 13.64
N SER A 20 2.33 8.79 12.50
CA SER A 20 2.11 10.24 12.47
C SER A 20 0.86 10.62 13.26
N VAL A 21 -0.29 9.99 12.96
CA VAL A 21 -1.57 10.22 13.65
C VAL A 21 -1.44 10.03 15.16
N ALA A 22 -0.73 8.98 15.59
CA ALA A 22 -0.49 8.71 17.01
C ALA A 22 0.35 9.81 17.69
N THR A 23 1.27 10.45 16.97
CA THR A 23 2.13 11.53 17.50
C THR A 23 1.50 12.91 17.45
N THR A 24 0.57 13.15 16.52
CA THR A 24 -0.12 14.45 16.36
C THR A 24 -1.47 14.50 17.06
N GLY A 25 -1.94 13.40 17.65
CA GLY A 25 -3.24 13.32 18.32
C GLY A 25 -4.42 13.26 17.35
N GLY A 26 -4.21 12.76 16.13
CA GLY A 26 -5.27 12.65 15.12
C GLY A 26 -6.27 11.53 15.41
N GLU A 27 -7.33 11.49 14.62
CA GLU A 27 -8.44 10.56 14.82
C GLU A 27 -8.17 9.16 14.24
N LEU A 28 -8.92 8.15 14.73
CA LEU A 28 -8.88 6.79 14.19
C LEU A 28 -9.22 6.75 12.68
N SER A 29 -10.12 7.64 12.23
CA SER A 29 -10.51 7.80 10.84
C SER A 29 -9.31 8.14 9.95
N GLU A 30 -8.39 8.97 10.44
CA GLU A 30 -7.19 9.40 9.74
C GLU A 30 -6.16 8.26 9.64
N ALA A 31 -6.00 7.48 10.70
CA ALA A 31 -5.15 6.28 10.69
C ALA A 31 -5.65 5.24 9.68
N VAL A 32 -6.96 5.03 9.60
CA VAL A 32 -7.57 4.13 8.60
C VAL A 32 -7.37 4.66 7.18
N MET A 33 -7.52 5.96 6.97
CA MET A 33 -7.29 6.60 5.67
C MET A 33 -5.86 6.38 5.18
N TRP A 34 -4.86 6.53 6.05
CA TRP A 34 -3.45 6.23 5.72
C TRP A 34 -3.24 4.78 5.28
N GLY A 35 -3.89 3.83 5.95
CA GLY A 35 -3.87 2.42 5.56
C GLY A 35 -4.44 2.20 4.16
N VAL A 36 -5.63 2.74 3.87
CA VAL A 36 -6.30 2.58 2.57
C VAL A 36 -5.51 3.27 1.45
N ALA A 37 -5.10 4.52 1.67
CA ALA A 37 -4.39 5.32 0.69
C ALA A 37 -3.02 4.71 0.31
N ALA A 38 -2.38 3.97 1.22
CA ALA A 38 -1.11 3.33 0.96
C ALA A 38 -1.25 1.90 0.38
N LEU A 39 -2.20 1.11 0.88
CA LEU A 39 -2.36 -0.30 0.49
C LEU A 39 -3.08 -0.47 -0.85
N VAL A 40 -4.02 0.41 -1.20
CA VAL A 40 -4.76 0.31 -2.48
C VAL A 40 -3.82 0.48 -3.69
N PRO A 41 -2.99 1.54 -3.78
CA PRO A 41 -2.04 1.68 -4.89
C PRO A 41 -1.02 0.56 -4.94
N ALA A 42 -0.52 0.12 -3.78
CA ALA A 42 0.41 -1.01 -3.69
C ALA A 42 -0.22 -2.30 -4.23
N GLY A 43 -1.49 -2.55 -3.92
CA GLY A 43 -2.27 -3.67 -4.44
C GLY A 43 -2.45 -3.60 -5.96
N ILE A 44 -2.80 -2.43 -6.51
CA ILE A 44 -2.92 -2.23 -7.97
C ILE A 44 -1.60 -2.56 -8.68
N VAL A 45 -0.48 -2.06 -8.17
CA VAL A 45 0.85 -2.33 -8.76
C VAL A 45 1.23 -3.80 -8.62
N ALA A 46 0.88 -4.45 -7.51
CA ALA A 46 1.12 -5.87 -7.31
C ALA A 46 0.29 -6.74 -8.28
N LEU A 47 -0.99 -6.38 -8.50
CA LEU A 47 -1.86 -7.03 -9.47
C LEU A 47 -1.38 -6.83 -10.91
N GLY A 48 -0.88 -5.64 -11.25
CA GLY A 48 -0.27 -5.36 -12.55
C GLY A 48 1.02 -6.15 -12.83
N ALA A 49 1.60 -6.79 -11.81
CA ALA A 49 2.72 -7.71 -11.97
C ALA A 49 2.30 -9.17 -12.19
N LEU A 50 0.99 -9.48 -12.15
CA LEU A 50 0.49 -10.81 -12.46
C LEU A 50 0.61 -11.08 -13.96
N PRO A 51 1.11 -12.26 -14.39
CA PRO A 51 1.13 -12.62 -15.79
C PRO A 51 -0.30 -12.59 -16.34
N SER A 52 -0.52 -11.85 -17.42
CA SER A 52 -1.85 -11.70 -18.03
C SER A 52 -2.36 -12.97 -18.71
N GLY A 53 -1.58 -14.06 -18.71
CA GLY A 53 -1.93 -15.35 -19.35
C GLY A 53 -1.88 -15.32 -20.89
N TYR A 54 -1.76 -14.14 -21.50
CA TYR A 54 -1.73 -13.94 -22.96
C TYR A 54 -0.35 -14.14 -23.60
N SER A 55 0.71 -14.42 -22.81
CA SER A 55 2.04 -14.73 -23.35
C SER A 55 2.25 -16.25 -23.40
N ARG A 56 1.64 -16.91 -24.38
CA ARG A 56 2.03 -18.25 -24.81
C ARG A 56 2.13 -18.23 -26.33
N ASP A 57 3.26 -17.75 -26.80
CA ASP A 57 3.86 -18.11 -28.09
C ASP A 57 5.14 -18.89 -27.79
#